data_AF-A0A0Q8BV10-F1
#
_entry.id   AF-A0A0Q8BV10-F1
#
_cell.length_a   1.000
_cell.length_b   1.000
_cell.length_c   1.000
_cell.angle_alpha   90.00
_cell.angle_beta   90.00
_cell.angle_gamma   90.00
#
_symmetry.space_group_name_H-M   'P 1'
#
loop_
_entity.id
_entity.type
_entity.pdbx_description
1 polymer ?
#
loop_
_entity_poly.entity_id
_entity_poly.type
_entity_poly.pdbx_seq_one_letter_code
_entity_poly.pdbx_strand_id
1 'polypeptide(L)' 'MSIRHRITPRYETRNHEIVAGLREAAGAGPPVDPKMAVKRYAAQVSAAMALIHGGDWQVAVDHQEGFVLVTPRLSESHS' A
#
# COMPACT_ATOMS: atom_id res chain seq x y z
N MET A 1 8.93 -32.36 -4.22
CA MET A 1 9.85 -31.22 -4.03
C MET A 1 9.09 -30.13 -3.30
N SER A 2 9.35 -29.91 -2.00
CA SER A 2 8.57 -29.00 -1.15
C SER A 2 9.20 -27.60 -1.08
N ILE A 3 8.44 -26.59 -1.50
CA ILE A 3 8.83 -25.18 -1.42
C ILE A 3 8.69 -24.76 0.05
N ARG A 4 9.80 -24.80 0.78
CA ARG A 4 9.90 -24.19 2.12
C ARG A 4 9.93 -22.67 1.94
N HIS A 5 8.77 -22.02 2.04
CA HIS A 5 8.68 -20.57 2.21
C HIS A 5 9.37 -20.19 3.52
N ARG A 6 10.63 -19.79 3.43
CA ARG A 6 11.39 -19.26 4.57
C ARG A 6 10.89 -17.83 4.80
N ILE A 7 10.04 -17.64 5.80
CA ILE A 7 9.68 -16.30 6.30
C ILE A 7 10.90 -15.81 7.07
N THR A 8 11.87 -15.24 6.35
CA THR A 8 13.01 -14.59 7.00
C THR A 8 12.48 -13.35 7.70
N PRO A 9 12.66 -13.21 9.02
CA PRO A 9 12.24 -12.01 9.73
C PRO A 9 12.99 -10.80 9.16
N ARG A 10 12.24 -9.73 8.89
CA ARG A 10 12.76 -8.48 8.29
C ARG A 10 13.76 -7.76 9.20
N TYR A 11 13.69 -8.00 10.50
CA TYR A 11 14.55 -7.40 11.52
C TYR A 11 15.12 -8.48 12.43
N GLU A 12 16.38 -8.30 12.84
CA GLU A 12 17.11 -9.24 13.71
C GLU A 12 16.48 -9.36 15.11
N THR A 13 15.89 -8.27 15.62
CA THR A 13 15.23 -8.24 16.93
C THR A 13 14.02 -7.31 16.91
N ARG A 14 13.11 -7.47 17.88
CA ARG A 14 11.96 -6.58 18.09
C ARG A 14 12.37 -5.13 18.37
N ASN A 15 13.51 -4.90 19.01
CA ASN A 15 14.03 -3.56 19.25
C ASN A 15 14.46 -2.87 17.94
N HIS A 16 15.05 -3.63 17.01
CA HIS A 16 15.38 -3.10 15.68
C HIS A 16 14.13 -2.69 14.90
N GLU A 17 13.03 -3.44 15.01
CA GLU A 17 11.74 -3.08 14.41
C GLU A 17 11.18 -1.77 14.99
N ILE A 18 11.20 -1.61 16.32
CA ILE A 18 10.73 -0.40 17.00
C ILE A 18 11.56 0.83 16.58
N VAL A 19 12.89 0.71 16.59
CA VAL A 19 13.79 1.81 16.19
C VAL A 19 13.61 2.15 14.71
N ALA A 20 13.41 1.16 13.83
CA ALA A 20 13.10 1.39 12.42
C ALA A 20 11.77 2.14 12.25
N GLY A 21 10.73 1.77 13.01
CA GLY A 21 9.44 2.46 13.00
C GLY A 21 9.54 3.92 13.47
N LEU A 22 10.31 4.19 14.52
CA LEU A 22 10.58 5.55 15.00
C LEU A 22 11.33 6.39 13.96
N ARG A 23 12.31 5.80 13.27
CA ARG A 23 13.04 6.46 12.18
C ARG A 23 12.12 6.74 10.99
N GLU A 24 11.27 5.79 10.59
CA GLU A 24 10.29 6.01 9.50
C GLU A 24 9.32 7.15 9.87
N ALA A 25 8.78 7.16 11.09
CA ALA A 25 7.90 8.22 11.57
C ALA A 25 8.58 9.60 11.63
N ALA A 26 9.88 9.63 11.91
CA ALA A 26 10.71 10.84 11.91
C ALA A 26 11.26 11.22 10.52
N GLY A 27 10.89 10.49 9.45
CA GLY A 27 11.40 10.72 8.09
C GLY A 27 12.85 10.30 7.84
N ALA A 28 13.48 9.62 8.81
CA ALA A 28 14.85 9.11 8.75
C ALA A 28 14.92 7.61 8.36
N GLY A 29 13.82 7.05 7.84
CA GLY A 29 13.79 5.71 7.27
C GLY A 29 14.55 5.65 5.92
N PRO A 30 15.06 4.48 5.51
CA PRO A 30 15.55 4.30 4.15
C PRO A 30 14.44 4.67 3.14
N PRO A 31 14.79 5.23 1.97
CA PRO A 31 13.80 5.64 0.98
C PRO A 31 12.92 4.44 0.63
N VAL A 32 11.61 4.63 0.75
CA VAL A 32 10.62 3.62 0.38
C VAL A 32 10.77 3.36 -1.11
N ASP A 33 10.79 2.08 -1.50
CA ASP A 33 10.73 1.69 -2.90
C ASP A 33 9.60 2.47 -3.62
N PRO A 34 9.87 3.19 -4.72
CA PRO A 34 8.87 4.05 -5.37
C PRO A 34 7.57 3.34 -5.72
N LYS A 35 7.63 2.06 -6.13
CA LYS A 35 6.45 1.26 -6.44
C LYS A 35 5.61 0.98 -5.19
N MET A 36 6.26 0.73 -4.05
CA MET A 36 5.57 0.63 -2.76
C MET A 36 4.97 1.95 -2.29
N ALA A 37 5.65 3.08 -2.53
CA ALA A 37 5.11 4.40 -2.21
C ALA A 37 3.84 4.70 -3.02
N VAL A 38 3.86 4.46 -4.34
CA VAL A 38 2.68 4.64 -5.21
C VAL A 38 1.49 3.77 -4.76
N LYS A 39 1.74 2.50 -4.41
CA LYS A 39 0.67 1.63 -3.86
C LYS A 39 0.10 2.16 -2.55
N ARG A 40 0.95 2.67 -1.65
CA ARG A 40 0.51 3.27 -0.38
C ARG A 40 -0.37 4.50 -0.64
N TYR A 41 0.05 5.39 -1.53
CA TYR A 41 -0.74 6.57 -1.91
C TYR A 41 -2.06 6.20 -2.56
N ALA A 42 -2.08 5.23 -3.48
CA ALA A 42 -3.31 4.75 -4.11
C ALA A 42 -4.31 4.21 -3.05
N ALA A 43 -3.83 3.43 -2.09
CA ALA A 43 -4.68 2.93 -1.00
C ALA A 43 -5.22 4.04 -0.10
N GLN A 44 -4.40 5.06 0.20
CA GLN A 44 -4.83 6.23 0.97
C GLN A 44 -5.91 7.03 0.24
N VAL A 45 -5.77 7.23 -1.07
CA VAL A 45 -6.78 7.89 -1.90
C VAL A 45 -8.09 7.09 -1.90
N SER A 46 -8.04 5.78 -2.15
CA SER A 46 -9.23 4.91 -2.05
C SER A 46 -9.95 5.06 -0.70
N ALA A 47 -9.20 5.01 0.40
CA ALA A 47 -9.77 5.16 1.74
C ALA A 47 -10.39 6.55 1.97
N ALA A 48 -9.72 7.61 1.51
CA ALA A 48 -10.26 8.98 1.60
C ALA A 48 -11.55 9.13 0.80
N MET A 49 -11.61 8.56 -0.42
CA MET A 49 -12.81 8.60 -1.25
C MET A 49 -13.98 7.86 -0.60
N ALA A 50 -13.73 6.70 0.00
CA ALA A 50 -14.73 5.96 0.76
C ALA A 50 -15.26 6.77 1.97
N LEU A 51 -14.40 7.52 2.66
CA LEU A 51 -14.82 8.40 3.76
C LEU A 51 -15.67 9.59 3.29
N ILE A 52 -15.37 10.16 2.13
CA ILE A 52 -16.07 11.34 1.59
C ILE A 52 -17.40 10.95 0.96
N HIS A 53 -17.43 9.86 0.20
CA HIS A 53 -18.56 9.51 -0.66
C HIS A 53 -19.31 8.24 -0.24
N GLY A 54 -18.78 7.48 0.72
CA GLY A 54 -19.27 6.14 1.05
C GLY A 54 -18.89 5.09 0.00
N GLY A 55 -19.16 3.83 0.34
CA GLY A 55 -18.89 2.67 -0.52
C GLY A 55 -17.39 2.37 -0.71
N ASP A 56 -17.11 1.44 -1.61
CA ASP A 56 -15.74 1.04 -1.96
C ASP A 56 -15.22 1.82 -3.16
N TRP A 57 -13.95 2.20 -3.11
CA TRP A 57 -13.29 2.97 -4.16
C TRP A 57 -11.96 2.34 -4.56
N GLN A 58 -11.63 2.44 -5.84
CA GLN A 58 -10.39 1.93 -6.40
C GLN A 58 -9.61 3.00 -7.15
N VAL A 59 -8.29 2.85 -7.14
CA VAL A 59 -7.34 3.69 -7.87
C VAL A 59 -6.55 2.82 -8.84
N ALA A 60 -6.57 3.17 -10.12
CA ALA A 60 -5.75 2.58 -11.16
C ALA A 60 -4.74 3.62 -11.67
N VAL A 61 -3.48 3.24 -11.76
CA VAL A 61 -2.39 4.09 -12.27
C VAL A 61 -1.93 3.50 -13.59
N ASP A 62 -2.07 4.26 -14.67
CA ASP A 62 -1.53 3.91 -15.97
C ASP A 62 -0.25 4.73 -16.21
N HIS A 63 0.89 4.03 -16.23
CA HIS A 63 2.19 4.64 -16.46
C HIS A 63 2.52 4.84 -17.94
N GLN A 64 1.83 4.16 -18.85
CA GLN A 64 2.05 4.29 -20.29
C GLN A 64 1.35 5.54 -20.82
N GLU A 65 0.10 5.74 -20.38
CA GLU A 65 -0.74 6.87 -20.80
C GLU A 65 -0.65 8.07 -19.85
N GLY A 66 -0.07 7.89 -18.66
CA GLY A 66 0.23 9.00 -17.73
C GLY A 66 -0.98 9.54 -16.96
N PHE A 67 -1.98 8.69 -16.69
CA PHE A 67 -3.17 9.10 -15.93
C PHE A 67 -3.39 8.23 -14.69
N VAL A 68 -4.19 8.78 -13.76
CA VAL A 68 -4.71 8.08 -12.59
C VAL A 68 -6.22 8.11 -12.65
N LEU A 69 -6.84 6.93 -12.61
CA LEU A 69 -8.29 6.78 -12.55
C LEU A 69 -8.71 6.46 -11.12
N VAL A 70 -9.63 7.26 -10.58
CA VAL A 70 -10.25 7.04 -9.26
C VAL A 70 -11.74 6.85 -9.48
N THR A 71 -12.28 5.70 -9.09
CA THR A 71 -13.67 5.34 -9.40
C THR A 71 -14.25 4.45 -8.30
N PRO A 72 -15.58 4.45 -8.08
CA PRO A 72 -16.22 3.45 -7.23
C PRO A 72 -15.90 2.04 -7.71
N ARG A 73 -15.70 1.11 -6.78
CA ARG A 73 -15.61 -0.30 -7.10
C ARG A 73 -17.02 -0.82 -7.32
N LEU A 74 -17.35 -1.15 -8.57
CA LEU A 74 -18.57 -1.86 -8.87
C LEU A 74 -18.50 -3.24 -8.21
N SER A 75 -19.29 -3.48 -7.18
CA SER A 75 -19.57 -4.83 -6.73
C SER A 75 -20.35 -5.52 -7.84
N GLU A 76 -19.84 -6.62 -8.38
CA GLU A 76 -20.67 -7.49 -9.22
C GLU A 76 -21.90 -7.88 -8.39
N SER A 77 -23.06 -7.34 -8.76
CA SER A 77 -24.34 -7.84 -8.28
C SER A 77 -24.46 -9.25 -8.85
N HIS A 78 -24.18 -10.25 -8.02
CA HIS A 78 -24.59 -11.63 -8.32
C HIS A 78 -26.12 -11.65 -8.40
N SER A 79 -26.63 -11.56 -9.62
CA SER A 79 -28.01 -11.88 -9.99
C SER A 79 -28.16 -13.39 -10.17
#